data_AF-A0A1J1LQZ7-F1
#
_entry.id   AF-A0A1J1LQZ7-F1
#
_cell.length_a   1.000
_cell.length_b   1.000
_cell.length_c   1.000
_cell.angle_alpha   90.00
_cell.angle_beta   90.00
_cell.angle_gamma   90.00
#
_symmetry.space_group_name_H-M   'P 1'
#
loop_
_entity.id
_entity.type
_entity.pdbx_description
1 polymer ?
#
loop_
_entity_poly.entity_id
_entity_poly.type
_entity_poly.pdbx_seq_one_letter_code
_entity_poly.pdbx_strand_id
1 'polypeptide(L)'
;MQLLAQVNMTNILENFGKTTRQEDPVVHFYETFLAAYDAALRKSRGVYYTPEPVVSFIVRSVDLILKNRFNLALGLADYSQDKTTKQPRVQILDPATGTGTFLYTVVNQIYQNLDEMGLGSSWNDYVKEHLFNRLYGFELLMAPYAIAHLKLGLQLQNYGYQFQQKQRLGIYLTNTLDEALKKSEILFGQYVAQEANEAAAIKRDFPVMIVIGNPPYSGHSANNSEWISGLVKDYYYVDGVPLGERNPKWLQDDYVKFIRFGQWRIDRTGSGILAFITNHGYLDNPTFRGMRQSLEKTFDEIYIMDLHGNSKKKEVTPNGLPDKNVFDIQQGVAVCFMIKYPQETR
;
A
#
# COMPACT_ATOMS: atom_id res chain seq x y z
N MET A 1 21.85 -18.90 16.60
CA MET A 1 20.86 -18.58 17.66
C MET A 1 21.46 -17.96 18.94
N GLN A 2 22.77 -17.67 19.01
CA GLN A 2 23.39 -16.99 20.16
C GLN A 2 23.69 -15.49 19.93
N LEU A 3 23.71 -15.03 18.66
CA LEU A 3 24.05 -13.63 18.33
C LEU A 3 22.94 -12.63 18.74
N LEU A 4 21.66 -13.04 18.68
CA LEU A 4 20.52 -12.18 19.05
C LEU A 4 20.31 -12.06 20.56
N ALA A 5 20.86 -12.99 21.35
CA ALA A 5 20.72 -12.99 22.81
C ALA A 5 21.68 -12.00 23.51
N GLN A 6 22.68 -11.48 22.80
CA GLN A 6 23.65 -10.50 23.31
C GLN A 6 23.34 -9.06 22.87
N VAL A 7 22.28 -8.86 22.09
CA VAL A 7 21.90 -7.53 21.61
C VAL A 7 21.10 -6.84 22.71
N ASN A 8 21.67 -5.79 23.31
CA ASN A 8 20.98 -4.94 24.27
C ASN A 8 19.91 -4.11 23.53
N MET A 9 18.72 -4.70 23.40
CA MET A 9 17.54 -4.10 22.77
C MET A 9 17.20 -2.74 23.38
N THR A 10 17.44 -2.53 24.66
CA THR A 10 17.13 -1.27 25.37
C THR A 10 17.93 -0.09 24.80
N ASN A 11 19.24 -0.26 24.58
CA ASN A 11 20.09 0.80 23.98
C ASN A 11 19.77 1.07 22.51
N ILE A 12 19.30 0.06 21.78
CA ILE A 12 18.88 0.17 20.39
C ILE A 12 17.57 0.98 20.32
N LEU A 13 16.65 0.75 21.26
CA LEU A 13 15.37 1.44 21.33
C LEU A 13 15.49 2.92 21.77
N GLU A 14 16.48 3.27 22.61
CA GLU A 14 16.69 4.65 23.09
C GLU A 14 17.05 5.68 21.99
N ASN A 15 17.61 5.20 20.86
CA ASN A 15 18.00 6.03 19.71
C ASN A 15 17.02 5.90 18.53
N PHE A 16 15.96 5.11 18.67
CA PHE A 16 15.00 4.84 17.62
C PHE A 16 14.12 6.06 17.34
N GLY A 17 14.02 6.46 16.07
CA GLY A 17 13.13 7.46 15.50
C GLY A 17 13.35 8.92 15.94
N LYS A 18 14.56 9.28 16.39
CA LYS A 18 14.93 10.67 16.68
C LYS A 18 15.37 11.47 15.44
N THR A 19 15.48 10.82 14.28
CA THR A 19 16.17 11.39 13.13
C THR A 19 15.79 10.68 11.81
N THR A 20 16.19 11.26 10.67
CA THR A 20 15.89 10.73 9.31
C THR A 20 16.55 9.36 9.05
N ARG A 21 16.22 8.71 7.93
CA ARG A 21 16.70 7.36 7.56
C ARG A 21 18.23 7.17 7.54
N GLN A 22 19.00 8.25 7.43
CA GLN A 22 20.47 8.22 7.53
C GLN A 22 20.98 8.20 8.98
N GLU A 23 20.11 8.50 9.94
CA GLU A 23 20.47 8.88 11.29
C GLU A 23 19.71 8.06 12.36
N ASP A 24 18.75 7.19 11.98
CA ASP A 24 18.25 6.10 12.82
C ASP A 24 18.99 4.80 12.48
N PRO A 25 20.02 4.42 13.27
CA PRO A 25 20.88 3.29 12.96
C PRO A 25 20.13 1.97 12.99
N VAL A 26 18.98 1.89 13.66
CA VAL A 26 18.25 0.63 13.88
C VAL A 26 17.33 0.35 12.72
N VAL A 27 16.56 1.34 12.27
CA VAL A 27 15.75 1.23 11.05
C VAL A 27 16.66 0.99 9.85
N HIS A 28 17.75 1.76 9.74
CA HIS A 28 18.74 1.56 8.68
C HIS A 28 19.41 0.18 8.77
N PHE A 29 19.80 -0.26 9.97
CA PHE A 29 20.40 -1.58 10.16
C PHE A 29 19.44 -2.70 9.78
N TYR A 30 18.16 -2.63 10.17
CA TYR A 30 17.20 -3.69 9.83
C TYR A 30 16.80 -3.68 8.36
N GLU A 31 16.61 -2.51 7.76
CA GLU A 31 16.34 -2.42 6.32
C GLU A 31 17.54 -2.87 5.48
N THR A 32 18.76 -2.49 5.89
CA THR A 32 20.01 -2.95 5.26
C THR A 32 20.24 -4.44 5.51
N PHE A 33 19.99 -4.92 6.72
CA PHE A 33 20.07 -6.33 7.09
C PHE A 33 19.08 -7.14 6.27
N LEU A 34 17.80 -6.75 6.17
CA LEU A 34 16.83 -7.43 5.32
C LEU A 34 17.18 -7.35 3.84
N ALA A 35 17.66 -6.19 3.38
CA ALA A 35 18.09 -6.01 2.00
C ALA A 35 19.21 -7.00 1.66
N ALA A 36 20.14 -7.24 2.59
CA ALA A 36 21.23 -8.20 2.46
C ALA A 36 20.81 -9.65 2.75
N TYR A 37 19.93 -9.87 3.73
CA TYR A 37 19.54 -11.18 4.26
C TYR A 37 18.81 -12.01 3.22
N ASP A 38 18.07 -11.37 2.29
CA ASP A 38 17.51 -12.11 1.17
C ASP A 38 17.24 -11.28 -0.11
N ALA A 39 18.29 -10.70 -0.68
CA ALA A 39 18.20 -10.00 -1.98
C ALA A 39 17.64 -10.91 -3.09
N ALA A 40 17.93 -12.22 -3.03
CA ALA A 40 17.46 -13.20 -4.02
C ALA A 40 15.96 -13.46 -3.90
N LEU A 41 15.42 -13.67 -2.70
CA LEU A 41 13.98 -13.83 -2.46
C LEU A 41 13.19 -12.57 -2.80
N ARG A 42 13.74 -11.37 -2.50
CA ARG A 42 13.09 -10.11 -2.90
C ARG A 42 12.99 -10.00 -4.42
N LYS A 43 14.08 -10.30 -5.13
CA LYS A 43 14.10 -10.28 -6.60
C LYS A 43 13.18 -11.33 -7.20
N SER A 44 13.09 -12.53 -6.62
CA SER A 44 12.19 -13.58 -7.11
C SER A 44 10.71 -13.27 -6.86
N ARG A 45 10.40 -12.48 -5.83
CA ARG A 45 9.05 -11.99 -5.52
C ARG A 45 8.72 -10.63 -6.14
N GLY A 46 9.66 -10.00 -6.85
CA GLY A 46 9.45 -8.69 -7.49
C GLY A 46 9.22 -7.54 -6.50
N VAL A 47 9.73 -7.65 -5.27
CA VAL A 47 9.54 -6.66 -4.19
C VAL A 47 10.75 -5.73 -4.13
N TYR A 48 10.52 -4.43 -4.24
CA TYR A 48 11.57 -3.40 -4.26
C TYR A 48 11.36 -2.37 -3.15
N TYR A 49 12.46 -1.88 -2.58
CA TYR A 49 12.39 -0.82 -1.58
C TYR A 49 12.00 0.50 -2.25
N THR A 50 10.91 1.13 -1.79
CA THR A 50 10.43 2.41 -2.32
C THR A 50 11.18 3.59 -1.69
N PRO A 51 11.89 4.41 -2.49
CA PRO A 51 12.58 5.59 -1.95
C PRO A 51 11.66 6.50 -1.14
N GLU A 52 12.11 6.97 0.02
CA GLU A 52 11.29 7.81 0.91
C GLU A 52 10.72 9.07 0.25
N PRO A 53 11.44 9.79 -0.62
CA PRO A 53 10.87 10.96 -1.30
C PRO A 53 9.64 10.59 -2.16
N VAL A 54 9.64 9.41 -2.78
CA VAL A 54 8.52 8.89 -3.57
C VAL A 54 7.35 8.55 -2.65
N VAL A 55 7.60 7.84 -1.55
CA VAL A 55 6.55 7.49 -0.57
C VAL A 55 5.92 8.75 0.03
N SER A 56 6.75 9.71 0.46
CA SER A 56 6.31 11.01 1.00
C SER A 56 5.48 11.79 -0.02
N PHE A 57 5.92 11.82 -1.28
CA PHE A 57 5.18 12.48 -2.36
C PHE A 57 3.79 11.86 -2.54
N ILE A 58 3.67 10.53 -2.58
CA ILE A 58 2.39 9.84 -2.75
C ILE A 58 1.47 10.12 -1.56
N VAL A 59 1.95 9.94 -0.33
CA VAL A 59 1.14 10.14 0.88
C VAL A 59 0.65 11.58 1.00
N ARG A 60 1.53 12.56 0.80
CA ARG A 60 1.14 13.99 0.83
C ARG A 60 0.17 14.34 -0.30
N SER A 61 0.32 13.76 -1.48
CA SER A 61 -0.59 14.00 -2.59
C SER A 61 -1.99 13.46 -2.28
N VAL A 62 -2.09 12.24 -1.70
CA VAL A 62 -3.37 11.69 -1.24
C VAL A 62 -3.99 12.60 -0.17
N ASP A 63 -3.21 13.06 0.81
CA ASP A 63 -3.68 13.98 1.84
C ASP A 63 -4.25 15.28 1.25
N LEU A 64 -3.54 15.88 0.28
CA LEU A 64 -3.99 17.08 -0.43
C LEU A 64 -5.24 16.83 -1.27
N ILE A 65 -5.37 15.66 -1.91
CA ILE A 65 -6.58 15.28 -2.66
C ILE A 65 -7.77 15.20 -1.68
N LEU A 66 -7.61 14.58 -0.52
CA LEU A 66 -8.69 14.51 0.49
C LEU A 66 -9.12 15.91 0.95
N LYS A 67 -8.15 16.79 1.25
CA LYS A 67 -8.42 18.18 1.67
C LYS A 67 -9.12 18.98 0.57
N ASN A 68 -8.62 18.93 -0.66
CA ASN A 68 -9.03 19.83 -1.74
C ASN A 68 -10.16 19.31 -2.65
N ARG A 69 -10.37 17.99 -2.71
CA ARG A 69 -11.35 17.36 -3.61
C ARG A 69 -12.48 16.64 -2.87
N PHE A 70 -12.19 16.08 -1.69
CA PHE A 70 -13.20 15.41 -0.85
C PHE A 70 -13.73 16.30 0.29
N ASN A 71 -13.24 17.54 0.40
CA ASN A 71 -13.59 18.50 1.44
C ASN A 71 -13.40 17.97 2.87
N LEU A 72 -12.33 17.18 3.07
CA LEU A 72 -11.95 16.64 4.38
C LEU A 72 -10.80 17.48 4.94
N ALA A 73 -11.11 18.50 5.74
CA ALA A 73 -10.12 19.47 6.23
C ALA A 73 -8.95 18.82 6.98
N LEU A 74 -9.19 17.70 7.68
CA LEU A 74 -8.17 16.92 8.38
C LEU A 74 -7.40 15.95 7.47
N GLY A 75 -7.73 15.88 6.18
CA GLY A 75 -7.10 15.00 5.20
C GLY A 75 -7.09 13.53 5.65
N LEU A 76 -5.90 12.92 5.70
CA LEU A 76 -5.71 11.56 6.19
C LEU A 76 -6.07 11.37 7.67
N ALA A 77 -6.15 12.46 8.45
CA ALA A 77 -6.54 12.43 9.85
C ALA A 77 -8.06 12.52 10.06
N ASP A 78 -8.86 12.63 9.00
CA ASP A 78 -10.31 12.67 9.12
C ASP A 78 -10.86 11.39 9.78
N TYR A 79 -11.65 11.58 10.83
CA TYR A 79 -12.26 10.51 11.64
C TYR A 79 -13.79 10.53 11.55
N SER A 80 -14.34 11.27 10.57
CA SER A 80 -15.80 11.32 10.37
C SER A 80 -16.33 9.97 9.89
N GLN A 81 -17.57 9.66 10.28
CA GLN A 81 -18.23 8.41 9.89
C GLN A 81 -19.10 8.60 8.66
N ASP A 82 -19.19 7.56 7.84
CA ASP A 82 -20.12 7.49 6.75
C ASP A 82 -21.56 7.47 7.29
N LYS A 83 -22.45 8.26 6.67
CA LYS A 83 -23.80 8.47 7.19
C LYS A 83 -24.61 7.18 7.23
N THR A 84 -24.36 6.28 6.28
CA THR A 84 -25.12 5.04 6.06
C THR A 84 -24.52 3.87 6.81
N THR A 85 -23.22 3.61 6.62
CA THR A 85 -22.54 2.43 7.17
C THR A 85 -22.04 2.64 8.60
N LYS A 86 -21.97 3.89 9.08
CA LYS A 86 -21.37 4.28 10.38
C LYS A 86 -19.89 3.91 10.53
N GLN A 87 -19.25 3.44 9.46
CA GLN A 87 -17.83 3.16 9.43
C GLN A 87 -17.03 4.45 9.22
N PRO A 88 -15.74 4.52 9.61
CA PRO A 88 -14.89 5.66 9.28
C PRO A 88 -14.88 5.92 7.76
N ARG A 89 -15.01 7.18 7.34
CA ARG A 89 -14.96 7.53 5.91
C ARG A 89 -13.57 7.28 5.34
N VAL A 90 -12.54 7.76 6.02
CA VAL A 90 -11.14 7.58 5.60
C VAL A 90 -10.56 6.30 6.18
N GLN A 91 -10.75 5.21 5.45
CA GLN A 91 -10.07 3.93 5.68
C GLN A 91 -8.99 3.70 4.62
N ILE A 92 -7.81 3.31 5.09
CA ILE A 92 -6.57 3.23 4.31
C ILE A 92 -6.09 1.78 4.34
N LEU A 93 -5.81 1.24 3.16
CA LEU A 93 -5.25 -0.09 2.97
C LEU A 93 -3.96 -0.02 2.16
N ASP A 94 -2.90 -0.59 2.71
CA ASP A 94 -1.72 -0.99 1.97
C ASP A 94 -1.76 -2.50 1.67
N PRO A 95 -2.11 -2.91 0.45
CA PRO A 95 -2.34 -4.32 0.13
C PRO A 95 -1.05 -5.13 -0.02
N ALA A 96 0.13 -4.50 0.00
CA ALA A 96 1.43 -5.17 -0.11
C ALA A 96 2.45 -4.40 0.74
N THR A 97 2.27 -4.42 2.06
CA THR A 97 2.87 -3.39 2.92
C THR A 97 4.36 -3.54 3.13
N GLY A 98 4.93 -4.71 2.88
CA GLY A 98 6.35 -4.96 3.08
C GLY A 98 6.73 -4.64 4.52
N THR A 99 7.77 -3.81 4.68
CA THR A 99 8.25 -3.35 5.99
C THR A 99 7.41 -2.19 6.57
N GLY A 100 6.26 -1.86 5.99
CA GLY A 100 5.32 -0.86 6.52
C GLY A 100 5.68 0.58 6.19
N THR A 101 6.48 0.84 5.15
CA THR A 101 6.99 2.20 4.84
C THR A 101 5.88 3.19 4.46
N PHE A 102 4.88 2.76 3.69
CA PHE A 102 3.72 3.60 3.38
C PHE A 102 2.89 3.87 4.63
N LEU A 103 2.56 2.85 5.42
CA LEU A 103 1.78 3.02 6.65
C LEU A 103 2.51 3.92 7.67
N TYR A 104 3.83 3.75 7.84
CA TYR A 104 4.65 4.63 8.66
C TYR A 104 4.55 6.10 8.21
N THR A 105 4.64 6.34 6.90
CA THR A 105 4.56 7.69 6.34
C THR A 105 3.15 8.28 6.48
N VAL A 106 2.11 7.45 6.36
CA VAL A 106 0.71 7.81 6.61
C VAL A 106 0.51 8.23 8.07
N VAL A 107 1.02 7.46 9.03
CA VAL A 107 0.95 7.79 10.46
C VAL A 107 1.65 9.11 10.75
N ASN A 108 2.83 9.34 10.16
CA ASN A 108 3.52 10.63 10.28
C ASN A 108 2.67 11.78 9.72
N GLN A 109 2.08 11.63 8.53
CA GLN A 109 1.24 12.67 7.94
C GLN A 109 -0.02 12.95 8.78
N ILE A 110 -0.63 11.92 9.37
CA ILE A 110 -1.78 12.06 10.28
C ILE A 110 -1.39 12.86 11.51
N TYR A 111 -0.26 12.53 12.14
CA TYR A 111 0.25 13.26 13.30
C TYR A 111 0.47 14.74 12.98
N GLN A 112 1.13 15.04 11.85
CA GLN A 112 1.36 16.42 11.41
C GLN A 112 0.05 17.17 11.17
N ASN A 113 -0.94 16.56 10.50
CA ASN A 113 -2.25 17.18 10.29
C ASN A 113 -2.97 17.52 11.61
N LEU A 114 -2.86 16.67 12.62
CA LEU A 114 -3.46 16.92 13.93
C LEU A 114 -2.71 18.05 14.66
N ASP A 115 -1.38 18.06 14.61
CA ASP A 115 -0.56 19.09 15.24
C ASP A 115 -0.80 20.47 14.61
N GLU A 116 -0.85 20.55 13.28
CA GLU A 116 -1.19 21.77 12.52
C GLU A 116 -2.55 22.35 12.90
N MET A 117 -3.50 21.50 13.30
CA MET A 117 -4.85 21.88 13.74
C MET A 117 -4.94 22.15 15.26
N GLY A 118 -3.83 22.09 16.00
CA GLY A 118 -3.80 22.25 17.45
C GLY A 118 -4.39 21.06 18.22
N LEU A 119 -4.54 19.90 17.57
CA LEU A 119 -5.08 18.66 18.13
C LEU A 119 -3.98 17.66 18.54
N GLY A 120 -2.71 18.07 18.53
CA GLY A 120 -1.57 17.21 18.89
C GLY A 120 -1.68 16.60 20.29
N SER A 121 -2.25 17.33 21.26
CA SER A 121 -2.49 16.82 22.62
C SER A 121 -3.46 15.64 22.68
N SER A 122 -4.32 15.48 21.66
CA SER A 122 -5.30 14.39 21.55
C SER A 122 -4.75 13.16 20.83
N TRP A 123 -3.44 13.10 20.54
CA TRP A 123 -2.83 11.99 19.82
C TRP A 123 -3.14 10.61 20.41
N ASN A 124 -3.04 10.46 21.74
CA ASN A 124 -3.29 9.18 22.39
C ASN A 124 -4.74 8.69 22.20
N ASP A 125 -5.72 9.58 22.41
CA ASP A 125 -7.13 9.25 22.22
C ASP A 125 -7.43 8.98 20.75
N TYR A 126 -6.87 9.80 19.85
CA TYR A 126 -6.99 9.61 18.41
C TYR A 126 -6.51 8.24 17.94
N VAL A 127 -5.32 7.81 18.39
CA VAL A 127 -4.75 6.52 18.01
C VAL A 127 -5.66 5.38 18.48
N LYS A 128 -6.11 5.45 19.73
CA LYS A 128 -6.95 4.43 20.36
C LYS A 128 -8.33 4.32 19.72
N GLU A 129 -8.97 5.44 19.43
CA GLU A 129 -10.37 5.49 19.01
C GLU A 129 -10.52 5.42 17.49
N HIS A 130 -9.52 5.90 16.74
CA HIS A 130 -9.65 6.11 15.29
C HIS A 130 -8.57 5.39 14.49
N LEU A 131 -7.28 5.56 14.80
CA LEU A 131 -6.20 5.08 13.93
C LEU A 131 -6.21 3.56 13.72
N PHE A 132 -6.33 2.76 14.79
CA PHE A 132 -6.29 1.30 14.69
C PHE A 132 -7.47 0.70 13.91
N ASN A 133 -8.60 1.42 13.85
CA ASN A 133 -9.82 0.95 13.19
C ASN A 133 -9.95 1.43 11.74
N ARG A 134 -8.89 2.01 11.17
CA ARG A 134 -8.94 2.57 9.81
C ARG A 134 -7.63 2.47 9.01
N LEU A 135 -6.54 2.01 9.62
CA LEU A 135 -5.24 1.87 8.96
C LEU A 135 -4.84 0.40 8.88
N TYR A 136 -4.81 -0.14 7.66
CA TYR A 136 -4.63 -1.56 7.41
C TYR A 136 -3.47 -1.85 6.47
N GLY A 137 -2.74 -2.95 6.74
CA GLY A 137 -1.67 -3.46 5.89
C GLY A 137 -1.77 -4.96 5.70
N PHE A 138 -1.54 -5.45 4.49
CA PHE A 138 -1.42 -6.88 4.22
C PHE A 138 0.00 -7.22 3.78
N GLU A 139 0.57 -8.26 4.38
CA GLU A 139 1.91 -8.75 4.04
C GLU A 139 1.89 -10.28 3.93
N LEU A 140 2.62 -10.82 2.95
CA LEU A 140 2.68 -12.25 2.71
C LEU A 140 3.79 -12.94 3.52
N LEU A 141 4.88 -12.22 3.82
CA LEU A 141 6.09 -12.78 4.43
C LEU A 141 6.22 -12.38 5.91
N MET A 142 6.52 -13.35 6.76
CA MET A 142 6.60 -13.14 8.22
C MET A 142 7.65 -12.10 8.65
N ALA A 143 8.80 -12.07 7.98
CA ALA A 143 9.89 -11.15 8.32
C ALA A 143 9.53 -9.66 8.09
N PRO A 144 9.11 -9.22 6.88
CA PRO A 144 8.64 -7.85 6.69
C PRO A 144 7.40 -7.52 7.52
N TYR A 145 6.49 -8.48 7.73
CA TYR A 145 5.35 -8.33 8.63
C TYR A 145 5.74 -7.96 10.07
N ALA A 146 6.74 -8.67 10.64
CA ALA A 146 7.24 -8.40 11.98
C ALA A 146 7.93 -7.03 12.06
N ILE A 147 8.65 -6.64 11.01
CA ILE A 147 9.35 -5.35 10.95
C ILE A 147 8.36 -4.19 10.79
N ALA A 148 7.28 -4.36 10.02
CA ALA A 148 6.22 -3.38 9.93
C ALA A 148 5.59 -3.12 11.31
N HIS A 149 5.30 -4.19 12.08
CA HIS A 149 4.80 -4.06 13.46
C HIS A 149 5.76 -3.32 14.38
N LEU A 150 7.04 -3.69 14.36
CA LEU A 150 8.06 -3.05 15.18
C LEU A 150 8.20 -1.56 14.81
N LYS A 151 8.34 -1.25 13.52
CA LYS A 151 8.54 0.10 12.99
C LYS A 151 7.38 1.02 13.35
N LEU A 152 6.14 0.59 13.13
CA LEU A 152 4.96 1.38 13.50
C LEU A 152 4.78 1.47 15.02
N GLY A 153 5.02 0.38 15.75
CA GLY A 153 4.92 0.37 17.21
C GLY A 153 5.83 1.40 17.86
N LEU A 154 7.08 1.45 17.41
CA LEU A 154 8.06 2.42 17.89
C LEU A 154 7.76 3.85 17.44
N GLN A 155 7.25 4.03 16.22
CA GLN A 155 6.78 5.34 15.77
C GLN A 155 5.69 5.90 16.69
N LEU A 156 4.69 5.08 17.02
CA LEU A 156 3.61 5.48 17.92
C LEU A 156 4.15 5.84 19.31
N GLN A 157 5.07 5.03 19.86
CA GLN A 157 5.73 5.33 21.15
C GLN A 157 6.51 6.64 21.12
N ASN A 158 7.21 6.94 20.02
CA ASN A 158 7.96 8.18 19.86
C ASN A 158 7.07 9.42 19.85
N TYR A 159 5.84 9.30 19.33
CA TYR A 159 4.82 10.34 19.46
C TYR A 159 4.10 10.34 20.82
N GLY A 160 4.60 9.58 21.80
CA GLY A 160 4.07 9.52 23.16
C GLY A 160 2.88 8.58 23.33
N TYR A 161 2.62 7.68 22.37
CA TYR A 161 1.54 6.71 22.51
C TYR A 161 1.87 5.63 23.55
N GLN A 162 0.94 5.39 24.47
CA GLN A 162 1.07 4.33 25.47
C GLN A 162 0.14 3.16 25.14
N PHE A 163 0.72 2.04 24.73
CA PHE A 163 -0.03 0.83 24.40
C PHE A 163 -0.72 0.23 25.63
N GLN A 164 -2.02 -0.02 25.51
CA GLN A 164 -2.82 -0.74 26.51
C GLN A 164 -2.86 -2.24 26.18
N GLN A 165 -3.04 -3.08 27.20
CA GLN A 165 -3.22 -4.53 27.01
C GLN A 165 -4.46 -4.76 26.12
N LYS A 166 -4.28 -5.28 24.90
CA LYS A 166 -5.26 -5.62 23.83
C LYS A 166 -5.32 -4.70 22.60
N GLN A 167 -4.49 -3.66 22.49
CA GLN A 167 -4.43 -2.88 21.25
C GLN A 167 -3.44 -3.47 20.26
N ARG A 168 -3.82 -3.51 18.97
CA ARG A 168 -3.03 -4.11 17.89
C ARG A 168 -3.08 -3.22 16.65
N LEU A 169 -1.95 -3.14 15.94
CA LEU A 169 -1.87 -2.56 14.61
C LEU A 169 -2.65 -3.43 13.60
N GLY A 170 -3.36 -2.77 12.68
CA GLY A 170 -4.12 -3.41 11.59
C GLY A 170 -3.25 -4.00 10.48
N ILE A 171 -2.07 -4.55 10.78
CA ILE A 171 -1.21 -5.22 9.80
C ILE A 171 -1.48 -6.72 9.91
N TYR A 172 -1.74 -7.42 8.80
CA TYR A 172 -2.14 -8.83 8.78
C TYR A 172 -1.24 -9.67 7.88
N LEU A 173 -0.86 -10.87 8.33
CA LEU A 173 -0.12 -11.84 7.53
C LEU A 173 -1.07 -12.59 6.58
N THR A 174 -1.21 -12.12 5.33
CA THR A 174 -2.18 -12.65 4.37
C THR A 174 -1.81 -12.34 2.91
N ASN A 175 -2.28 -13.16 1.97
CA ASN A 175 -2.17 -12.88 0.53
C ASN A 175 -3.36 -12.04 0.04
N THR A 176 -3.13 -10.80 -0.38
CA THR A 176 -4.19 -9.92 -0.89
C THR A 176 -4.90 -10.45 -2.13
N LEU A 177 -4.19 -11.19 -2.98
CA LEU A 177 -4.73 -11.67 -4.26
C LEU A 177 -5.46 -13.02 -4.13
N ASP A 178 -5.48 -13.63 -2.94
CA ASP A 178 -6.33 -14.80 -2.66
C ASP A 178 -7.71 -14.36 -2.19
N GLU A 179 -8.72 -15.15 -2.54
CA GLU A 179 -10.07 -14.95 -2.01
C GLU A 179 -10.03 -15.00 -0.48
N ALA A 180 -10.79 -14.13 0.18
CA ALA A 180 -10.98 -14.22 1.62
C ALA A 180 -11.59 -15.59 1.92
N LEU A 181 -10.77 -16.51 2.47
CA LEU A 181 -11.18 -17.89 2.74
C LEU A 181 -12.54 -17.90 3.44
N LYS A 182 -13.52 -18.60 2.86
CA LYS A 182 -14.68 -19.05 3.64
C LYS A 182 -14.13 -19.96 4.72
N LYS A 183 -14.28 -19.55 5.99
CA LYS A 183 -13.98 -20.29 7.24
C LYS A 183 -13.35 -21.65 6.96
N SER A 184 -12.02 -21.71 6.86
CA SER A 184 -11.30 -22.97 6.87
C SER A 184 -10.73 -23.22 8.26
N GLU A 185 -10.95 -24.43 8.75
CA GLU A 185 -10.49 -25.01 10.01
C GLU A 185 -8.97 -25.18 10.02
N ILE A 186 -8.22 -24.09 9.88
CA ILE A 186 -6.77 -24.12 10.05
C ILE A 186 -6.50 -24.12 11.56
N LEU A 187 -6.29 -25.32 12.10
CA LEU A 187 -5.87 -25.65 13.47
C LEU A 187 -4.43 -25.15 13.74
N PHE A 188 -4.23 -23.85 13.62
CA PHE A 188 -3.07 -23.15 14.17
C PHE A 188 -3.58 -22.12 15.18
N GLY A 189 -2.87 -21.96 16.29
CA GLY A 189 -3.36 -21.38 17.55
C GLY A 189 -4.27 -20.15 17.44
N GLN A 190 -5.15 -19.98 18.43
CA GLN A 190 -6.26 -19.00 18.47
C GLN A 190 -5.92 -17.59 17.93
N TYR A 191 -4.71 -17.08 18.17
CA TYR A 191 -4.25 -15.78 17.69
C TYR A 191 -4.16 -15.67 16.15
N VAL A 192 -3.67 -16.71 15.47
CA VAL A 192 -3.52 -16.72 14.00
C VAL A 192 -4.89 -16.84 13.33
N ALA A 193 -5.79 -17.64 13.90
CA ALA A 193 -7.16 -17.78 13.42
C ALA A 193 -7.95 -16.47 13.57
N GLN A 194 -7.78 -15.74 14.68
CA GLN A 194 -8.40 -14.43 14.87
C GLN A 194 -7.89 -13.41 13.83
N GLU A 195 -6.57 -13.37 13.63
CA GLU A 195 -5.94 -12.48 12.66
C GLU A 195 -6.42 -12.75 11.22
N ALA A 196 -6.51 -14.03 10.83
CA ALA A 196 -7.03 -14.41 9.52
C ALA A 196 -8.50 -13.99 9.34
N ASN A 197 -9.32 -14.10 10.38
CA ASN A 197 -10.73 -13.68 10.34
C ASN A 197 -10.88 -12.16 10.20
N GLU A 198 -10.09 -11.39 10.94
CA GLU A 198 -10.08 -9.93 10.83
C GLU A 198 -9.62 -9.47 9.44
N ALA A 199 -8.55 -10.07 8.91
CA ALA A 199 -8.07 -9.82 7.56
C ALA A 199 -9.15 -10.13 6.49
N ALA A 200 -9.86 -11.25 6.64
CA ALA A 200 -10.96 -11.63 5.76
C ALA A 200 -12.12 -10.62 5.82
N ALA A 201 -12.48 -10.14 7.01
CA ALA A 201 -13.51 -9.11 7.18
C ALA A 201 -13.10 -7.81 6.50
N ILE A 202 -11.85 -7.35 6.66
CA ILE A 202 -11.35 -6.13 6.00
C ILE A 202 -11.35 -6.28 4.48
N LYS A 203 -10.88 -7.43 3.96
CA LYS A 203 -10.87 -7.72 2.51
C LYS A 203 -12.26 -7.73 1.89
N ARG A 204 -13.27 -8.22 2.64
CA ARG A 204 -14.63 -8.43 2.10
C ARG A 204 -15.53 -7.23 2.36
N ASP A 205 -15.60 -6.77 3.61
CA ASP A 205 -16.73 -6.03 4.16
C ASP A 205 -16.42 -4.54 4.44
N PHE A 206 -15.15 -4.16 4.61
CA PHE A 206 -14.80 -2.79 5.04
C PHE A 206 -14.75 -1.79 3.87
N PRO A 207 -15.46 -0.64 3.92
CA PRO A 207 -15.44 0.33 2.84
C PRO A 207 -14.09 1.08 2.81
N VAL A 208 -13.11 0.50 2.10
CA VAL A 208 -11.78 1.08 1.92
C VAL A 208 -11.89 2.26 0.97
N MET A 209 -11.56 3.46 1.46
CA MET A 209 -11.55 4.69 0.68
C MET A 209 -10.20 4.92 0.01
N ILE A 210 -9.10 4.46 0.61
CA ILE A 210 -7.75 4.70 0.08
C ILE A 210 -7.02 3.37 -0.03
N VAL A 211 -6.57 3.05 -1.25
CA VAL A 211 -5.66 1.93 -1.50
C VAL A 211 -4.32 2.52 -1.94
N ILE A 212 -3.26 2.29 -1.17
CA ILE A 212 -1.95 2.95 -1.35
C ILE A 212 -0.80 1.94 -1.27
N GLY A 213 0.33 2.16 -1.95
CA GLY A 213 1.48 1.27 -1.80
C GLY A 213 2.39 1.13 -3.02
N ASN A 214 3.29 0.16 -2.93
CA ASN A 214 4.16 -0.30 -4.02
C ASN A 214 3.95 -1.82 -4.22
N PRO A 215 3.00 -2.24 -5.06
CA PRO A 215 2.75 -3.66 -5.29
C PRO A 215 3.93 -4.33 -6.01
N PRO A 216 4.12 -5.65 -5.86
CA PRO A 216 5.22 -6.38 -6.50
C PRO A 216 5.14 -6.39 -8.04
N TYR A 217 6.30 -6.41 -8.70
CA TYR A 217 6.42 -6.46 -10.17
C TYR A 217 6.88 -7.85 -10.61
N SER A 218 5.95 -8.69 -11.05
CA SER A 218 6.24 -10.07 -11.45
C SER A 218 5.34 -10.54 -12.60
N GLY A 219 5.87 -10.48 -13.82
CA GLY A 219 5.19 -10.99 -15.02
C GLY A 219 5.09 -12.51 -15.12
N HIS A 220 5.82 -13.26 -14.28
CA HIS A 220 5.62 -14.70 -14.06
C HIS A 220 5.05 -14.89 -12.64
N SER A 221 3.86 -14.33 -12.45
CA SER A 221 3.17 -14.33 -11.17
C SER A 221 2.89 -15.75 -10.67
N ALA A 222 3.19 -15.98 -9.39
CA ALA A 222 2.74 -17.16 -8.66
C ALA A 222 1.30 -16.98 -8.13
N ASN A 223 0.74 -15.77 -8.18
CA ASN A 223 -0.58 -15.42 -7.66
C ASN A 223 -1.68 -15.70 -8.69
N ASN A 224 -1.96 -16.97 -8.96
CA ASN A 224 -2.92 -17.39 -9.97
C ASN A 224 -4.25 -17.88 -9.37
N SER A 225 -4.66 -17.29 -8.25
CA SER A 225 -5.97 -17.60 -7.64
C SER A 225 -7.09 -17.37 -8.65
N GLU A 226 -8.13 -18.21 -8.61
CA GLU A 226 -9.26 -18.10 -9.54
C GLU A 226 -9.99 -16.75 -9.39
N TRP A 227 -10.06 -16.25 -8.16
CA TRP A 227 -10.72 -14.99 -7.83
C TRP A 227 -10.07 -13.78 -8.52
N ILE A 228 -8.77 -13.55 -8.31
CA ILE A 228 -8.10 -12.40 -8.92
C ILE A 228 -7.99 -12.57 -10.44
N SER A 229 -7.78 -13.80 -10.90
CA SER A 229 -7.73 -14.11 -12.33
C SER A 229 -9.07 -13.82 -12.99
N GLY A 230 -10.18 -14.09 -12.30
CA GLY A 230 -11.53 -13.75 -12.70
C GLY A 230 -11.74 -12.23 -12.82
N LEU A 231 -11.32 -11.46 -11.83
CA LEU A 231 -11.41 -9.99 -11.88
C LEU A 231 -10.60 -9.40 -13.05
N VAL A 232 -9.36 -9.89 -13.27
CA VAL A 232 -8.49 -9.37 -14.32
C VAL A 232 -9.03 -9.67 -15.73
N LYS A 233 -9.97 -10.61 -15.91
CA LYS A 233 -10.58 -10.89 -17.23
C LYS A 233 -11.24 -9.66 -17.85
N ASP A 234 -11.73 -8.72 -17.04
CA ASP A 234 -12.31 -7.47 -17.55
C ASP A 234 -11.32 -6.67 -18.40
N TYR A 235 -10.01 -6.79 -18.12
CA TYR A 235 -8.95 -6.11 -18.87
C TYR A 235 -8.66 -6.74 -20.24
N TYR A 236 -9.23 -7.92 -20.53
CA TYR A 236 -9.07 -8.61 -21.81
C TYR A 236 -10.06 -8.16 -22.87
N TYR A 237 -10.87 -7.12 -22.59
CA TYR A 237 -11.88 -6.62 -23.51
C TYR A 237 -11.74 -5.11 -23.74
N VAL A 238 -12.12 -4.68 -24.94
CA VAL A 238 -12.25 -3.27 -25.33
C VAL A 238 -13.59 -3.15 -26.05
N ASP A 239 -14.46 -2.29 -25.58
CA ASP A 239 -15.80 -2.10 -26.17
C ASP A 239 -16.59 -3.41 -26.30
N GLY A 240 -16.40 -4.33 -25.35
CA GLY A 240 -17.01 -5.66 -25.33
C GLY A 240 -16.36 -6.69 -26.25
N VAL A 241 -15.31 -6.32 -27.00
CA VAL A 241 -14.59 -7.21 -27.92
C VAL A 241 -13.29 -7.70 -27.27
N PRO A 242 -12.98 -9.02 -27.30
CA PRO A 242 -11.72 -9.55 -26.79
C PRO A 242 -10.48 -8.92 -27.45
N LEU A 243 -9.41 -8.78 -26.69
CA LEU A 243 -8.08 -8.41 -27.20
C LEU A 243 -7.60 -9.40 -28.28
N GLY A 244 -7.07 -8.85 -29.38
CA GLY A 244 -6.47 -9.63 -30.49
C GLY A 244 -4.95 -9.85 -30.34
N GLU A 245 -4.36 -9.44 -29.22
CA GLU A 245 -2.92 -9.50 -28.99
C GLU A 245 -2.45 -10.95 -28.84
N ARG A 246 -1.34 -11.26 -29.51
CA ARG A 246 -0.75 -12.60 -29.50
C ARG A 246 -0.35 -13.09 -28.11
N ASN A 247 -0.10 -12.19 -27.15
CA ASN A 247 0.35 -12.57 -25.82
C ASN A 247 -0.14 -11.61 -24.72
N PRO A 248 -1.36 -11.81 -24.19
CA PRO A 248 -1.91 -10.99 -23.12
C PRO A 248 -1.34 -11.32 -21.73
N LYS A 249 -0.31 -12.18 -21.63
CA LYS A 249 0.24 -12.64 -20.34
C LYS A 249 0.65 -11.51 -19.39
N TRP A 250 1.03 -10.34 -19.93
CA TRP A 250 1.45 -9.21 -19.12
C TRP A 250 0.31 -8.57 -18.32
N LEU A 251 -0.96 -8.85 -18.67
CA LEU A 251 -2.11 -8.54 -17.81
C LEU A 251 -2.13 -9.36 -16.53
N GLN A 252 -1.39 -10.47 -16.47
CA GLN A 252 -1.23 -11.30 -15.27
C GLN A 252 -0.02 -10.90 -14.41
N ASP A 253 0.66 -9.80 -14.73
CA ASP A 253 1.69 -9.25 -13.86
C ASP A 253 1.06 -8.85 -12.50
N ASP A 254 1.78 -9.10 -11.41
CA ASP A 254 1.26 -8.85 -10.06
C ASP A 254 0.82 -7.39 -9.87
N TYR A 255 1.57 -6.39 -10.36
CA TYR A 255 1.16 -4.99 -10.20
C TYR A 255 -0.18 -4.69 -10.88
N VAL A 256 -0.50 -5.39 -11.99
CA VAL A 256 -1.78 -5.27 -12.68
C VAL A 256 -2.90 -5.87 -11.84
N LYS A 257 -2.65 -7.03 -11.22
CA LYS A 257 -3.56 -7.68 -10.28
C LYS A 257 -3.85 -6.79 -9.07
N PHE A 258 -2.84 -6.12 -8.52
CA PHE A 258 -3.01 -5.17 -7.43
C PHE A 258 -3.78 -3.92 -7.85
N ILE A 259 -3.54 -3.37 -9.05
CA ILE A 259 -4.38 -2.28 -9.59
C ILE A 259 -5.83 -2.75 -9.75
N ARG A 260 -6.06 -3.95 -10.30
CA ARG A 260 -7.41 -4.53 -10.45
C ARG A 260 -8.11 -4.72 -9.11
N PHE A 261 -7.38 -5.20 -8.10
CA PHE A 261 -7.86 -5.30 -6.73
C PHE A 261 -8.26 -3.93 -6.17
N GLY A 262 -7.39 -2.93 -6.29
CA GLY A 262 -7.65 -1.56 -5.84
C GLY A 262 -8.87 -0.94 -6.54
N GLN A 263 -8.96 -1.09 -7.86
CA GLN A 263 -10.13 -0.70 -8.66
C GLN A 263 -11.40 -1.39 -8.16
N TRP A 264 -11.38 -2.72 -7.97
CA TRP A 264 -12.52 -3.48 -7.46
C TRP A 264 -12.97 -3.00 -6.07
N ARG A 265 -12.02 -2.72 -5.17
CA ARG A 265 -12.33 -2.21 -3.83
C ARG A 265 -13.01 -0.84 -3.90
N ILE A 266 -12.41 0.11 -4.60
CA ILE A 266 -12.91 1.49 -4.68
C ILE A 266 -14.26 1.53 -5.39
N ASP A 267 -14.44 0.74 -6.45
CA ASP A 267 -15.73 0.66 -7.16
C ASP A 267 -16.84 0.12 -6.26
N ARG A 268 -16.54 -0.89 -5.42
CA ARG A 268 -17.48 -1.38 -4.40
C ARG A 268 -17.77 -0.38 -3.29
N THR A 269 -16.77 0.37 -2.84
CA THR A 269 -16.96 1.45 -1.88
C THR A 269 -17.79 2.60 -2.49
N GLY A 270 -17.74 2.76 -3.81
CA GLY A 270 -18.44 3.81 -4.55
C GLY A 270 -17.73 5.16 -4.55
N SER A 271 -16.66 5.33 -3.76
CA SER A 271 -15.78 6.48 -3.76
C SER A 271 -14.42 6.12 -3.17
N GLY A 272 -13.36 6.81 -3.57
CA GLY A 272 -12.01 6.57 -3.04
C GLY A 272 -10.87 7.00 -3.95
N ILE A 273 -9.66 6.64 -3.53
CA ILE A 273 -8.39 6.99 -4.19
C ILE A 273 -7.52 5.73 -4.26
N LEU A 274 -7.08 5.36 -5.46
CA LEU A 274 -6.00 4.41 -5.69
C LEU A 274 -4.70 5.19 -5.90
N ALA A 275 -3.67 4.91 -5.11
CA ALA A 275 -2.40 5.64 -5.15
C ALA A 275 -1.21 4.67 -5.13
N PHE A 276 -0.67 4.32 -6.30
CA PHE A 276 0.45 3.39 -6.40
C PHE A 276 1.65 3.95 -7.13
N ILE A 277 2.83 3.39 -6.82
CA ILE A 277 3.95 3.36 -7.75
C ILE A 277 4.07 1.97 -8.36
N THR A 278 4.08 1.90 -9.69
CA THR A 278 4.07 0.63 -10.44
C THR A 278 5.00 0.68 -11.64
N ASN A 279 5.26 -0.48 -12.26
CA ASN A 279 5.85 -0.53 -13.60
C ASN A 279 4.98 0.28 -14.59
N HIS A 280 5.58 1.19 -15.35
CA HIS A 280 4.87 2.07 -16.28
C HIS A 280 4.46 1.40 -17.61
N GLY A 281 4.72 0.10 -17.78
CA GLY A 281 4.49 -0.60 -19.04
C GLY A 281 3.04 -0.57 -19.53
N TYR A 282 2.07 -0.38 -18.64
CA TYR A 282 0.65 -0.27 -18.99
C TYR A 282 0.28 1.05 -19.66
N LEU A 283 1.16 2.05 -19.68
CA LEU A 283 0.88 3.37 -20.27
C LEU A 283 0.79 3.30 -21.80
N ASP A 284 1.77 2.68 -22.45
CA ASP A 284 1.89 2.70 -23.91
C ASP A 284 1.69 1.33 -24.59
N ASN A 285 1.79 0.24 -23.83
CA ASN A 285 1.72 -1.10 -24.41
C ASN A 285 0.29 -1.45 -24.91
N PRO A 286 0.13 -1.90 -26.18
CA PRO A 286 -1.16 -2.25 -26.75
C PRO A 286 -1.94 -3.33 -25.99
N THR A 287 -1.26 -4.26 -25.31
CA THR A 287 -1.89 -5.33 -24.50
C THR A 287 -2.71 -4.78 -23.34
N PHE A 288 -2.43 -3.55 -22.89
CA PHE A 288 -3.07 -2.95 -21.71
C PHE A 288 -4.22 -2.00 -22.07
N ARG A 289 -4.64 -1.91 -23.34
CA ARG A 289 -5.73 -0.99 -23.72
C ARG A 289 -7.07 -1.31 -23.05
N GLY A 290 -7.37 -2.59 -22.82
CA GLY A 290 -8.59 -3.00 -22.09
C GLY A 290 -8.52 -2.61 -20.62
N MET A 291 -7.35 -2.75 -19.99
CA MET A 291 -7.08 -2.20 -18.66
C MET A 291 -7.29 -0.69 -18.62
N ARG A 292 -6.69 0.08 -19.55
CA ARG A 292 -6.85 1.55 -19.58
C ARG A 292 -8.32 1.96 -19.74
N GLN A 293 -9.06 1.33 -20.66
CA GLN A 293 -10.50 1.59 -20.83
C GLN A 293 -11.29 1.24 -19.56
N SER A 294 -10.99 0.12 -18.90
CA SER A 294 -11.67 -0.28 -17.66
C SER A 294 -11.43 0.73 -16.54
N LEU A 295 -10.19 1.21 -16.38
CA LEU A 295 -9.85 2.22 -15.38
C LEU A 295 -10.55 3.56 -15.66
N GLU A 296 -10.54 4.01 -16.91
CA GLU A 296 -11.23 5.24 -17.35
C GLU A 296 -12.75 5.18 -17.11
N LYS A 297 -13.36 3.99 -17.23
CA LYS A 297 -14.78 3.80 -16.91
C LYS A 297 -15.08 3.81 -15.40
N THR A 298 -14.12 3.44 -14.56
CA THR A 298 -14.34 3.31 -13.11
C THR A 298 -14.06 4.61 -12.34
N PHE A 299 -12.99 5.31 -12.71
CA PHE A 299 -12.48 6.50 -12.02
C PHE A 299 -12.84 7.78 -12.76
N ASP A 300 -13.20 8.82 -12.02
CA ASP A 300 -13.59 10.12 -12.58
C ASP A 300 -12.36 10.96 -12.98
N GLU A 301 -11.25 10.81 -12.25
CA GLU A 301 -9.99 11.47 -12.56
C GLU A 301 -8.82 10.48 -12.44
N ILE A 302 -7.89 10.53 -13.39
CA ILE A 302 -6.68 9.71 -13.40
C ILE A 302 -5.48 10.62 -13.62
N TYR A 303 -4.61 10.72 -12.62
CA TYR A 303 -3.32 11.41 -12.69
C TYR A 303 -2.20 10.37 -12.78
N ILE A 304 -1.32 10.52 -13.75
CA ILE A 304 -0.16 9.65 -13.93
C ILE A 304 1.09 10.52 -14.04
N MET A 305 2.06 10.25 -13.19
CA MET A 305 3.40 10.80 -13.25
C MET A 305 4.35 9.68 -13.68
N ASP A 306 4.68 9.66 -14.96
CA ASP A 306 5.70 8.76 -15.50
C ASP A 306 7.08 9.22 -15.03
N LEU A 307 7.77 8.39 -14.26
CA LEU A 307 9.12 8.66 -13.78
C LEU A 307 10.19 8.08 -14.71
N HIS A 308 9.78 7.51 -15.85
CA HIS A 308 10.68 6.94 -16.86
C HIS A 308 11.67 5.92 -16.25
N GLY A 309 12.95 5.99 -16.64
CA GLY A 309 13.99 5.08 -16.16
C GLY A 309 13.93 3.68 -16.78
N ASN A 310 13.28 3.51 -17.93
CA ASN A 310 13.21 2.23 -18.62
C ASN A 310 14.46 1.98 -19.48
N SER A 311 15.48 1.39 -18.86
CA SER A 311 16.71 1.00 -19.57
C SER A 311 16.49 -0.02 -20.68
N LYS A 312 15.41 -0.84 -20.63
CA LYS A 312 15.07 -1.78 -21.72
C LYS A 312 14.57 -1.07 -22.97
N LYS A 313 13.85 0.05 -22.80
CA LYS A 313 13.44 0.96 -23.88
C LYS A 313 14.56 1.94 -24.27
N LYS A 314 15.66 1.98 -23.52
CA LYS A 314 16.78 2.92 -23.68
C LYS A 314 16.30 4.38 -23.61
N GLU A 315 15.45 4.68 -22.63
CA GLU A 315 14.99 6.04 -22.39
C GLU A 315 16.14 6.99 -22.09
N VAL A 316 15.99 8.23 -22.54
CA VAL A 316 16.96 9.30 -22.35
C VAL A 316 16.26 10.54 -21.80
N THR A 317 16.96 11.23 -20.92
CA THR A 317 16.58 12.56 -20.41
C THR A 317 16.50 13.59 -21.56
N PRO A 318 15.85 14.75 -21.34
CA PRO A 318 15.82 15.84 -22.34
C PRO A 318 17.20 16.30 -22.83
N ASN A 319 18.25 16.09 -22.02
CA ASN A 319 19.64 16.43 -22.37
C ASN A 319 20.38 15.27 -23.08
N GLY A 320 19.68 14.19 -23.45
CA GLY A 320 20.24 13.04 -24.17
C GLY A 320 21.04 12.04 -23.31
N LEU A 321 21.12 12.25 -21.99
CA LEU A 321 21.75 11.30 -21.07
C LEU A 321 20.83 10.12 -20.77
N PRO A 322 21.35 8.90 -20.49
CA PRO A 322 20.54 7.76 -20.08
C PRO A 322 19.63 8.10 -18.91
N ASP A 323 18.33 7.83 -19.07
CA ASP A 323 17.37 8.04 -18.00
C ASP A 323 17.48 6.92 -16.96
N LYS A 324 17.72 7.32 -15.70
CA LYS A 324 17.99 6.38 -14.61
C LYS A 324 16.74 6.21 -13.77
N ASN A 325 16.40 4.95 -13.52
CA ASN A 325 15.26 4.61 -12.69
C ASN A 325 15.45 5.06 -11.23
N VAL A 326 14.35 5.44 -10.58
CA VAL A 326 14.32 5.81 -9.16
C VAL A 326 14.55 4.60 -8.24
N PHE A 327 14.34 3.38 -8.74
CA PHE A 327 14.74 2.12 -8.13
C PHE A 327 15.98 1.55 -8.85
N ASP A 328 16.69 0.62 -8.21
CA ASP A 328 17.77 -0.15 -8.87
C ASP A 328 17.20 -1.30 -9.73
N ILE A 329 16.39 -0.95 -10.74
CA ILE A 329 15.73 -1.89 -11.66
C ILE A 329 15.79 -1.41 -13.11
N GLN A 330 15.42 -2.28 -14.05
CA GLN A 330 15.48 -1.99 -15.49
C GLN A 330 14.17 -1.45 -16.08
N GLN A 331 13.03 -1.81 -15.50
CA GLN A 331 11.70 -1.42 -15.96
C GLN A 331 11.41 0.01 -15.50
N GLY A 332 10.86 0.85 -16.37
CA GLY A 332 10.41 2.18 -15.97
C GLY A 332 9.23 2.13 -15.02
N VAL A 333 9.04 3.19 -14.25
CA VAL A 333 8.02 3.25 -13.19
C VAL A 333 7.19 4.53 -13.28
N ALA A 334 5.94 4.45 -12.84
CA ALA A 334 5.04 5.57 -12.80
C ALA A 334 4.28 5.59 -11.47
N VAL A 335 4.06 6.79 -10.95
CA VAL A 335 3.12 7.04 -9.86
C VAL A 335 1.75 7.32 -10.46
N CYS A 336 0.70 6.68 -9.96
CA CYS A 336 -0.68 6.95 -10.36
C CYS A 336 -1.54 7.34 -9.16
N PHE A 337 -2.45 8.28 -9.39
CA PHE A 337 -3.56 8.60 -8.52
C PHE A 337 -4.85 8.46 -9.33
N MET A 338 -5.72 7.53 -8.96
CA MET A 338 -7.01 7.31 -9.63
C MET A 338 -8.13 7.58 -8.63
N ILE A 339 -8.99 8.54 -8.93
CA ILE A 339 -9.95 9.11 -8.00
C ILE A 339 -11.37 8.78 -8.45
N LYS A 340 -12.18 8.29 -7.52
CA LYS A 340 -13.62 8.08 -7.69
C LYS A 340 -14.37 8.93 -6.67
N TYR A 341 -15.23 9.82 -7.15
CA TYR A 341 -16.09 10.64 -6.31
C TYR A 341 -17.35 9.88 -5.90
N PRO A 342 -17.90 10.16 -4.71
CA PRO A 342 -19.21 9.63 -4.35
C PRO A 342 -20.24 10.15 -5.36
N GLN A 343 -21.05 9.26 -5.92
CA GLN A 343 -22.16 9.71 -6.75
C GLN A 343 -23.14 10.50 -5.88
N GLU A 344 -23.39 11.76 -6.25
CA GLU A 344 -24.46 12.55 -5.65
C GLU A 344 -25.77 11.82 -5.91
N THR A 345 -26.45 11.39 -4.84
CA THR A 345 -27.85 10.98 -4.93
C THR A 345 -28.64 12.22 -5.37
N ARG A 346 -28.97 12.28 -6.67
CA ARG A 346 -29.87 13.31 -7.22
C ARG A 346 -31.26 13.24 -6.60
#